data_AF-A0A9D5GRK2-F1
#
_entry.id   AF-A0A9D5GRK2-F1
#
_cell.length_a   1.000
_cell.length_b   1.000
_cell.length_c   1.000
_cell.angle_alpha   90.00
_cell.angle_beta   90.00
_cell.angle_gamma   90.00
#
_symmetry.space_group_name_H-M   'P 1'
#
loop_
_entity.id
_entity.type
_entity.pdbx_description
1 polymer ?
#
loop_
_entity_poly.entity_id
_entity_poly.type
_entity_poly.pdbx_seq_one_letter_code
_entity_poly.pdbx_strand_id
1 'polypeptide(L)'
;MTNVNDNAPTIADQTFSIPEDANNGTAVGTVQAADADMDNLTFSITSGNTGNVFAISEGTGAITVAGALDFEITQSYTLKVSVSDGSLSATADITVNVTDVDETAATRKEIADLLSTLEKTQDGHLQTTGITNAQMKIAALKMESSATAATYKAAIDAIVAVTTLDDATLTALQGEIDAITQKITDLENAGNAPAGTIPPLKTSLEALKTTQAALTNGAPGLTTELRKITVSEETKTMALQTELNKLIPNYTTIITLINEGADVNAKDNKSRTALFLAARDGQIATVNALLEVSGINVNIQNNINSTALIAAAFGGHTTIVNALLAVSGINVNLRGAGDDTALHFATRFGYKATIEALLEVSDIEVNAINSLNSLTPLDYVNLLPDSDDKNAIIEALRSKGTKTKADIDGE
;
A
#
# COMPACT_ATOMS: atom_id res chain seq x y z
N MET A 1 -53.33 -50.45 -0.80
CA MET A 1 -52.35 -50.36 -1.91
C MET A 1 -51.12 -49.74 -1.30
N THR A 2 -49.97 -50.43 -1.36
CA THR A 2 -48.68 -49.85 -0.96
C THR A 2 -48.32 -48.85 -2.04
N ASN A 3 -48.06 -47.59 -1.66
CA ASN A 3 -47.52 -46.60 -2.58
C ASN A 3 -46.17 -47.14 -3.08
N VAL A 4 -46.08 -47.51 -4.36
CA VAL A 4 -44.82 -47.92 -4.97
C VAL A 4 -44.27 -46.63 -5.56
N ASN A 5 -43.14 -46.15 -5.05
CA ASN A 5 -42.45 -44.99 -5.60
C ASN A 5 -41.97 -45.33 -7.01
N ASP A 6 -42.75 -44.94 -8.01
CA ASP A 6 -42.46 -45.16 -9.44
C ASP A 6 -42.41 -43.87 -10.25
N ASN A 7 -42.69 -42.73 -9.60
CA ASN A 7 -42.55 -41.40 -10.17
C ASN A 7 -41.35 -40.69 -9.54
N ALA A 8 -40.47 -40.15 -10.37
CA ALA A 8 -39.38 -39.31 -9.88
C ALA A 8 -39.91 -37.92 -9.46
N PRO A 9 -39.29 -37.25 -8.48
CA PRO A 9 -39.67 -35.91 -8.11
C PRO A 9 -39.44 -34.94 -9.28
N THR A 10 -40.31 -33.94 -9.38
CA THR A 10 -40.26 -32.90 -10.39
C THR A 10 -39.82 -31.58 -9.76
N ILE A 11 -38.84 -30.94 -10.39
CA ILE A 11 -38.32 -29.64 -10.00
C ILE A 11 -38.04 -28.84 -11.27
N ALA A 12 -38.39 -27.56 -11.26
CA ALA A 12 -38.11 -26.63 -12.35
C ALA A 12 -37.12 -25.55 -11.89
N ASP A 13 -36.45 -24.94 -12.87
CA ASP A 13 -35.60 -23.77 -12.62
C ASP A 13 -36.42 -22.66 -11.96
N GLN A 14 -35.84 -22.04 -10.94
CA GLN A 14 -36.49 -21.00 -10.15
C GLN A 14 -35.53 -19.83 -9.94
N THR A 15 -36.10 -18.66 -9.67
CA THR A 15 -35.32 -17.45 -9.43
C THR A 15 -35.78 -16.78 -8.15
N PHE A 16 -34.82 -16.43 -7.30
CA PHE A 16 -35.00 -15.65 -6.10
C PHE A 16 -34.11 -14.40 -6.15
N SER A 17 -34.35 -13.47 -5.24
CA SER A 17 -33.51 -12.29 -5.09
C SER A 17 -33.34 -11.96 -3.62
N ILE A 18 -32.16 -11.49 -3.26
CA ILE A 18 -31.80 -11.14 -1.89
C ILE A 18 -30.90 -9.89 -1.93
N PRO A 19 -31.10 -8.91 -1.05
CA PRO A 19 -30.18 -7.79 -0.95
C PRO A 19 -28.83 -8.23 -0.39
N GLU A 20 -27.76 -7.56 -0.81
CA GLU A 20 -26.40 -7.90 -0.37
C GLU A 20 -26.16 -7.68 1.12
N ASP A 21 -26.90 -6.74 1.73
CA ASP A 21 -26.84 -6.45 3.17
C ASP A 21 -27.62 -7.45 4.04
N ALA A 22 -28.17 -8.52 3.44
CA ALA A 22 -28.93 -9.54 4.16
C ALA A 22 -28.06 -10.29 5.17
N ASN A 23 -28.46 -10.25 6.45
CA ASN A 23 -27.78 -10.95 7.53
C ASN A 23 -27.81 -12.48 7.34
N ASN A 24 -26.81 -13.17 7.89
CA ASN A 24 -26.83 -14.64 7.98
C ASN A 24 -28.12 -15.15 8.65
N GLY A 25 -28.72 -16.18 8.05
CA GLY A 25 -30.00 -16.75 8.44
C GLY A 25 -31.21 -16.13 7.75
N THR A 26 -31.05 -15.03 7.00
CA THR A 26 -32.15 -14.42 6.23
C THR A 26 -32.67 -15.41 5.19
N ALA A 27 -33.98 -15.56 5.12
CA ALA A 27 -34.64 -16.43 4.14
C ALA A 27 -34.59 -15.81 2.74
N VAL A 28 -34.07 -16.57 1.78
CA VAL A 28 -34.00 -16.18 0.36
C VAL A 28 -35.26 -16.63 -0.39
N GLY A 29 -35.72 -17.85 -0.09
CA GLY A 29 -36.88 -18.46 -0.74
C GLY A 29 -36.95 -19.95 -0.43
N THR A 30 -38.02 -20.61 -0.86
CA THR A 30 -38.18 -22.06 -0.71
C THR A 30 -38.31 -22.69 -2.09
N VAL A 31 -37.43 -23.65 -2.39
CA VAL A 31 -37.44 -24.39 -3.65
C VAL A 31 -38.72 -25.22 -3.75
N GLN A 32 -39.50 -24.97 -4.80
CA GLN A 32 -40.70 -25.75 -5.07
C GLN A 32 -40.35 -26.98 -5.91
N ALA A 33 -40.71 -28.14 -5.37
CA ALA A 33 -40.67 -29.43 -6.06
C ALA A 33 -41.93 -30.20 -5.71
N ALA A 34 -42.35 -31.10 -6.61
CA ALA A 34 -43.53 -31.93 -6.42
C ALA A 34 -43.23 -33.36 -6.81
N ASP A 35 -43.83 -34.29 -6.11
CA ASP A 35 -43.78 -35.69 -6.43
C ASP A 35 -45.21 -36.24 -6.58
N ALA A 36 -45.44 -37.05 -7.61
CA ALA A 36 -46.77 -37.55 -7.94
C ALA A 36 -47.26 -38.60 -6.93
N ASP A 37 -46.34 -39.29 -6.28
CA ASP A 37 -46.59 -40.29 -5.24
C ASP A 37 -46.78 -39.62 -3.86
N MET A 38 -46.52 -38.31 -3.76
CA MET A 38 -46.58 -37.51 -2.52
C MET A 38 -45.58 -37.99 -1.46
N ASP A 39 -44.44 -38.53 -1.89
CA ASP A 39 -43.37 -38.96 -0.99
C ASP A 39 -42.66 -37.77 -0.32
N ASN A 40 -41.93 -38.05 0.77
CA ASN A 40 -41.22 -37.02 1.52
C ASN A 40 -39.93 -36.61 0.79
N LEU A 41 -39.84 -35.33 0.42
CA LEU A 41 -38.73 -34.82 -0.38
C LEU A 41 -37.57 -34.31 0.49
N THR A 42 -36.35 -34.61 0.05
CA THR A 42 -35.10 -34.07 0.58
C THR A 42 -34.38 -33.22 -0.45
N PHE A 43 -33.78 -32.13 0.00
CA PHE A 43 -33.16 -31.11 -0.85
C PHE A 43 -31.68 -30.93 -0.51
N SER A 44 -30.84 -30.75 -1.53
CA SER A 44 -29.42 -30.43 -1.35
C SER A 44 -28.88 -29.54 -2.48
N ILE A 45 -27.91 -28.69 -2.16
CA ILE A 45 -27.15 -27.93 -3.17
C ILE A 45 -25.93 -28.77 -3.56
N THR A 46 -25.81 -29.07 -4.84
CA THR A 46 -24.75 -29.97 -5.38
C THR A 46 -23.59 -29.20 -6.03
N SER A 47 -23.84 -27.99 -6.55
CA SER A 47 -22.81 -27.09 -7.08
C SER A 47 -23.32 -25.65 -7.23
N GLY A 48 -22.44 -24.72 -7.60
CA GLY A 48 -22.78 -23.31 -7.87
C GLY A 48 -22.81 -22.40 -6.63
N ASN A 49 -22.63 -22.96 -5.43
CA ASN A 49 -22.58 -22.24 -4.17
C ASN A 49 -21.15 -21.80 -3.81
N THR A 50 -20.54 -20.96 -4.64
CA THR A 50 -19.18 -20.45 -4.40
C THR A 50 -19.11 -19.77 -3.04
N GLY A 51 -18.11 -20.13 -2.22
CA GLY A 51 -17.94 -19.57 -0.87
C GLY A 51 -18.91 -20.09 0.19
N ASN A 52 -19.79 -21.04 -0.16
CA ASN A 52 -20.85 -21.57 0.71
C ASN A 52 -21.76 -20.49 1.30
N VAL A 53 -22.04 -19.44 0.51
CA VAL A 53 -22.82 -18.27 0.96
C VAL A 53 -24.30 -18.55 1.16
N PHE A 54 -24.81 -19.67 0.64
CA PHE A 54 -26.18 -20.14 0.89
C PHE A 54 -26.23 -21.51 1.58
N ALA A 55 -27.26 -21.73 2.39
CA ALA A 55 -27.63 -23.02 2.95
C ALA A 55 -29.04 -23.41 2.52
N ILE A 56 -29.30 -24.70 2.32
CA ILE A 56 -30.64 -25.24 2.05
C ILE A 56 -31.07 -26.20 3.16
N SER A 57 -32.30 -26.06 3.62
CA SER A 57 -32.90 -26.99 4.59
C SER A 57 -33.32 -28.28 3.90
N GLU A 58 -32.73 -29.40 4.32
CA GLU A 58 -32.96 -30.71 3.70
C GLU A 58 -34.43 -31.11 3.64
N GLY A 59 -35.21 -30.90 4.70
CA GLY A 59 -36.61 -31.35 4.75
C GLY A 59 -37.65 -30.35 4.21
N THR A 60 -37.25 -29.12 3.86
CA THR A 60 -38.20 -28.08 3.44
C THR A 60 -37.84 -27.37 2.15
N GLY A 61 -36.60 -27.49 1.66
CA GLY A 61 -36.12 -26.76 0.48
C GLY A 61 -35.89 -25.27 0.72
N ALA A 62 -35.99 -24.79 1.96
CA ALA A 62 -35.79 -23.38 2.31
C ALA A 62 -34.31 -22.99 2.16
N ILE A 63 -34.03 -21.97 1.34
CA ILE A 63 -32.71 -21.39 1.14
C ILE A 63 -32.54 -20.19 2.09
N THR A 64 -31.39 -20.13 2.77
CA THR A 64 -31.01 -19.05 3.68
C THR A 64 -29.59 -18.56 3.39
N VAL A 65 -29.31 -17.30 3.75
CA VAL A 65 -27.96 -16.73 3.72
C VAL A 65 -27.09 -17.40 4.79
N ALA A 66 -25.90 -17.86 4.43
CA ALA A 66 -24.94 -18.53 5.31
C ALA A 66 -23.55 -17.85 5.32
N GLY A 67 -23.29 -16.95 4.37
CA GLY A 67 -22.07 -16.15 4.29
C GLY A 67 -22.37 -14.75 3.75
N ALA A 68 -21.35 -13.88 3.81
CA ALA A 68 -21.48 -12.51 3.32
C ALA A 68 -21.76 -12.48 1.81
N LEU A 69 -22.70 -11.62 1.41
CA LEU A 69 -22.99 -11.29 0.02
C LEU A 69 -22.34 -9.95 -0.30
N ASP A 70 -21.92 -9.79 -1.54
CA ASP A 70 -21.23 -8.61 -2.05
C ASP A 70 -21.59 -8.50 -3.54
N PHE A 71 -22.41 -7.51 -3.88
CA PHE A 71 -22.94 -7.33 -5.22
C PHE A 71 -21.82 -6.99 -6.22
N GLU A 72 -20.80 -6.23 -5.81
CA GLU A 72 -19.66 -5.86 -6.65
C GLU A 72 -18.81 -7.08 -7.04
N ILE A 73 -18.76 -8.09 -6.16
CA ILE A 73 -18.00 -9.33 -6.41
C ILE A 73 -18.86 -10.35 -7.16
N THR A 74 -20.09 -10.62 -6.72
CA THR A 74 -20.93 -11.68 -7.31
C THR A 74 -22.40 -11.31 -7.30
N GLN A 75 -22.88 -10.83 -8.44
CA GLN A 75 -24.25 -10.36 -8.65
C GLN A 75 -25.29 -11.49 -8.73
N SER A 76 -24.87 -12.73 -9.00
CA SER A 76 -25.80 -13.85 -9.18
C SER A 76 -25.12 -15.19 -8.90
N TYR A 77 -25.87 -16.08 -8.24
CA TYR A 77 -25.49 -17.46 -7.99
C TYR A 77 -26.46 -18.40 -8.69
N THR A 78 -25.95 -19.31 -9.51
CA THR A 78 -26.74 -20.39 -10.11
C THR A 78 -26.49 -21.68 -9.33
N LEU A 79 -27.35 -21.96 -8.35
CA LEU A 79 -27.25 -23.12 -7.47
C LEU A 79 -27.86 -24.35 -8.16
N LYS A 80 -27.08 -25.40 -8.37
CA LYS A 80 -27.62 -26.67 -8.84
C LYS A 80 -28.22 -27.45 -7.67
N VAL A 81 -29.54 -27.45 -7.57
CA VAL A 81 -30.27 -28.11 -6.47
C VAL A 81 -30.77 -29.48 -6.91
N SER A 82 -30.53 -30.49 -6.07
CA SER A 82 -31.08 -31.84 -6.20
C SER A 82 -32.24 -32.02 -5.23
N VAL A 83 -33.34 -32.59 -5.72
CA VAL A 83 -34.47 -33.09 -4.92
C VAL A 83 -34.55 -34.60 -5.03
N SER A 84 -34.77 -35.29 -3.93
CA SER A 84 -34.93 -36.75 -3.88
C SER A 84 -36.11 -37.15 -3.00
N ASP A 85 -36.78 -38.22 -3.37
CA ASP A 85 -37.84 -38.89 -2.59
C ASP A 85 -37.31 -40.09 -1.79
N GLY A 86 -35.99 -40.32 -1.81
CA GLY A 86 -35.31 -41.47 -1.19
C GLY A 86 -34.99 -42.63 -2.15
N SER A 87 -35.56 -42.67 -3.35
CA SER A 87 -35.30 -43.70 -4.38
C SER A 87 -34.83 -43.10 -5.70
N LEU A 88 -35.48 -42.02 -6.14
CA LEU A 88 -35.23 -41.29 -7.37
C LEU A 88 -34.85 -39.84 -7.05
N SER A 89 -34.32 -39.14 -8.05
CA SER A 89 -33.92 -37.73 -7.89
C SER A 89 -34.02 -36.95 -9.19
N ALA A 90 -34.19 -35.65 -9.05
CA ALA A 90 -34.16 -34.68 -10.13
C ALA A 90 -33.34 -33.45 -9.72
N THR A 91 -32.88 -32.68 -10.71
CA THR A 91 -32.07 -31.48 -10.50
C THR A 91 -32.59 -30.31 -11.31
N ALA A 92 -32.42 -29.11 -10.78
CA ALA A 92 -32.71 -27.85 -11.47
C ALA A 92 -31.70 -26.76 -11.09
N ASP A 93 -31.62 -25.73 -11.91
CA ASP A 93 -30.80 -24.55 -11.64
C ASP A 93 -31.64 -23.48 -10.95
N ILE A 94 -31.26 -23.17 -9.71
CA ILE A 94 -31.91 -22.17 -8.87
C ILE A 94 -31.05 -20.92 -8.86
N THR A 95 -31.52 -19.86 -9.50
CA THR A 95 -30.80 -18.59 -9.60
C THR A 95 -31.14 -17.69 -8.43
N VAL A 96 -30.14 -17.24 -7.69
CA VAL A 96 -30.28 -16.22 -6.65
C VAL A 96 -29.57 -14.96 -7.12
N ASN A 97 -30.35 -13.93 -7.46
CA ASN A 97 -29.79 -12.62 -7.80
C ASN A 97 -29.53 -11.84 -6.52
N VAL A 98 -28.30 -11.36 -6.37
CA VAL A 98 -27.96 -10.38 -5.33
C VAL A 98 -28.42 -9.02 -5.85
N THR A 99 -29.20 -8.29 -5.07
CA THR A 99 -29.62 -6.94 -5.44
C THR A 99 -28.76 -5.92 -4.71
N ASP A 100 -28.19 -5.00 -5.50
CA ASP A 100 -27.47 -3.82 -5.04
C ASP A 100 -28.32 -3.04 -4.02
N VAL A 101 -27.77 -2.83 -2.83
CA VAL A 101 -28.31 -1.91 -1.83
C VAL A 101 -27.38 -0.72 -1.70
N ASP A 102 -27.59 0.22 -2.62
CA ASP A 102 -27.03 1.57 -2.67
C ASP A 102 -26.75 2.14 -1.25
N GLU A 103 -25.51 1.95 -0.76
CA GLU A 103 -25.10 2.25 0.61
C GLU A 103 -25.10 3.76 0.88
N THR A 104 -25.40 4.53 -0.15
CA THR A 104 -25.17 5.97 -0.21
C THR A 104 -26.25 6.78 0.51
N ALA A 105 -27.48 6.29 0.71
CA ALA A 105 -28.58 7.10 1.27
C ALA A 105 -28.59 7.20 2.80
N ALA A 106 -28.38 6.09 3.52
CA ALA A 106 -28.29 6.07 4.98
C ALA A 106 -27.00 6.78 5.45
N THR A 107 -25.91 6.49 4.76
CA THR A 107 -24.58 7.07 4.95
C THR A 107 -24.58 8.59 4.73
N ARG A 108 -25.25 9.10 3.69
CA ARG A 108 -25.39 10.56 3.48
C ARG A 108 -26.16 11.25 4.59
N LYS A 109 -27.21 10.62 5.15
CA LYS A 109 -28.00 11.20 6.24
C LYS A 109 -27.20 11.24 7.55
N GLU A 110 -26.46 10.18 7.87
CA GLU A 110 -25.60 10.14 9.05
C GLU A 110 -24.42 11.13 8.93
N ILE A 111 -23.82 11.24 7.74
CA ILE A 111 -22.78 12.25 7.45
C ILE A 111 -23.34 13.67 7.55
N ALA A 112 -24.56 13.93 7.06
CA ALA A 112 -25.19 15.25 7.14
C ALA A 112 -25.51 15.64 8.61
N ASP A 113 -25.97 14.70 9.42
CA ASP A 113 -26.25 14.93 10.85
C ASP A 113 -24.94 15.22 11.62
N LEU A 114 -23.85 14.48 11.31
CA LEU A 114 -22.50 14.69 11.85
C LEU A 114 -21.90 16.04 11.44
N LEU A 115 -22.01 16.43 10.17
CA LEU A 115 -21.53 17.73 9.68
C LEU A 115 -22.28 18.90 10.32
N SER A 116 -23.61 18.78 10.51
CA SER A 116 -24.38 19.82 11.21
C SER A 116 -23.99 19.96 12.70
N THR A 117 -23.48 18.88 13.31
CA THR A 117 -22.98 18.87 14.68
C THR A 117 -21.59 19.53 14.77
N LEU A 118 -20.78 19.39 13.72
CA LEU A 118 -19.47 20.05 13.57
C LEU A 118 -19.60 21.56 13.31
N GLU A 119 -20.57 21.98 12.51
CA GLU A 119 -20.82 23.42 12.25
C GLU A 119 -21.29 24.16 13.51
N LYS A 120 -22.09 23.51 14.37
CA LYS A 120 -22.52 24.07 15.66
C LYS A 120 -21.41 24.15 16.72
N THR A 121 -20.30 23.42 16.54
CA THR A 121 -19.18 23.38 17.51
C THR A 121 -18.05 24.37 17.18
N GLN A 122 -18.09 25.03 16.02
CA GLN A 122 -17.13 26.09 15.65
C GLN A 122 -17.25 27.37 16.50
N ASP A 123 -18.39 27.57 17.17
CA ASP A 123 -18.71 28.80 17.94
C ASP A 123 -18.49 28.73 19.45
N GLY A 124 -17.71 27.76 19.94
CA GLY A 124 -17.17 27.80 21.30
C GLY A 124 -17.28 26.49 22.06
N HIS A 125 -16.12 25.85 22.22
CA HIS A 125 -15.82 24.78 23.16
C HIS A 125 -16.73 23.54 23.13
N LEU A 126 -16.32 22.56 22.32
CA LEU A 126 -16.14 21.17 22.75
C LEU A 126 -14.98 20.54 21.95
N GLN A 127 -14.32 19.58 22.60
CA GLN A 127 -12.93 19.17 22.39
C GLN A 127 -12.63 18.61 20.98
N THR A 128 -11.40 18.85 20.53
CA THR A 128 -10.79 18.31 19.29
C THR A 128 -11.08 16.82 19.08
N THR A 129 -11.21 16.05 20.15
CA THR A 129 -11.62 14.62 20.16
C THR A 129 -12.98 14.36 19.53
N GLY A 130 -13.98 15.23 19.74
CA GLY A 130 -15.30 15.10 19.13
C GLY A 130 -15.29 15.37 17.62
N ILE A 131 -14.44 16.32 17.20
CA ILE A 131 -14.25 16.65 15.80
C ILE A 131 -13.51 15.52 15.07
N THR A 132 -12.44 14.99 15.65
CA THR A 132 -11.69 13.86 15.10
C THR A 132 -12.54 12.59 15.06
N ASN A 133 -13.35 12.31 16.09
CA ASN A 133 -14.25 11.15 16.07
C ASN A 133 -15.35 11.28 15.01
N ALA A 134 -15.90 12.46 14.81
CA ALA A 134 -16.86 12.71 13.74
C ALA A 134 -16.21 12.57 12.34
N GLN A 135 -15.00 13.10 12.16
CA GLN A 135 -14.21 12.97 10.92
C GLN A 135 -13.83 11.50 10.63
N MET A 136 -13.44 10.73 11.64
CA MET A 136 -13.15 9.30 11.52
C MET A 136 -14.41 8.49 11.21
N LYS A 137 -15.56 8.85 11.81
CA LYS A 137 -16.83 8.19 11.52
C LYS A 137 -17.33 8.52 10.11
N ILE A 138 -17.14 9.75 9.63
CA ILE A 138 -17.36 10.13 8.23
C ILE A 138 -16.41 9.38 7.28
N ALA A 139 -15.16 9.17 7.66
CA ALA A 139 -14.18 8.41 6.86
C ALA A 139 -14.54 6.92 6.80
N ALA A 140 -14.95 6.31 7.92
CA ALA A 140 -15.41 4.92 7.99
C ALA A 140 -16.69 4.69 7.16
N LEU A 141 -17.66 5.62 7.26
CA LEU A 141 -18.91 5.59 6.50
C LEU A 141 -18.70 5.78 4.98
N LYS A 142 -17.65 6.51 4.57
CA LYS A 142 -17.27 6.64 3.15
C LYS A 142 -16.62 5.38 2.56
N MET A 143 -16.34 4.36 3.37
CA MET A 143 -15.53 3.19 3.02
C MET A 143 -16.27 1.85 3.17
N GLU A 144 -17.60 1.86 3.37
CA GLU A 144 -18.37 0.62 3.40
C GLU A 144 -18.60 0.07 1.99
N SER A 145 -17.63 -0.72 1.52
CA SER A 145 -17.86 -2.01 0.85
C SER A 145 -16.70 -2.96 1.20
N SER A 146 -17.02 -4.23 1.46
CA SER A 146 -16.13 -5.33 1.86
C SER A 146 -15.60 -5.40 3.31
N ALA A 147 -15.23 -6.61 3.72
CA ALA A 147 -14.88 -7.19 5.03
C ALA A 147 -13.93 -6.46 6.02
N THR A 148 -13.72 -5.15 5.90
CA THR A 148 -12.80 -4.35 6.72
C THR A 148 -13.43 -3.69 7.95
N ALA A 149 -14.77 -3.61 8.04
CA ALA A 149 -15.47 -2.89 9.11
C ALA A 149 -15.22 -3.42 10.54
N ALA A 150 -15.11 -4.75 10.73
CA ALA A 150 -14.83 -5.35 12.04
C ALA A 150 -13.40 -5.09 12.52
N THR A 151 -12.44 -5.08 11.58
CA THR A 151 -11.02 -4.82 11.82
C THR A 151 -10.79 -3.35 12.17
N TYR A 152 -11.50 -2.43 11.51
CA TYR A 152 -11.42 -1.00 11.81
C TYR A 152 -12.17 -0.61 13.08
N LYS A 153 -13.31 -1.25 13.39
CA LYS A 153 -13.99 -1.03 14.68
C LYS A 153 -13.12 -1.50 15.85
N ALA A 154 -12.42 -2.62 15.71
CA ALA A 154 -11.42 -3.07 16.69
C ALA A 154 -10.23 -2.09 16.78
N ALA A 155 -9.79 -1.48 15.68
CA ALA A 155 -8.76 -0.47 15.67
C ALA A 155 -9.21 0.85 16.34
N ILE A 156 -10.46 1.26 16.15
CA ILE A 156 -11.05 2.45 16.80
C ILE A 156 -11.26 2.21 18.30
N ASP A 157 -11.80 1.06 18.69
CA ASP A 157 -11.94 0.67 20.10
C ASP A 157 -10.55 0.57 20.78
N ALA A 158 -9.49 0.20 20.03
CA ALA A 158 -8.10 0.21 20.50
C ALA A 158 -7.46 1.61 20.56
N ILE A 159 -7.81 2.54 19.67
CA ILE A 159 -7.35 3.94 19.71
C ILE A 159 -7.98 4.69 20.89
N VAL A 160 -9.28 4.46 21.14
CA VAL A 160 -9.98 5.00 22.32
C VAL A 160 -9.36 4.48 23.62
N ALA A 161 -8.81 3.26 23.62
CA ALA A 161 -8.11 2.68 24.78
C ALA A 161 -6.67 3.21 25.01
N VAL A 162 -6.08 4.00 24.09
CA VAL A 162 -4.66 4.42 24.13
C VAL A 162 -4.45 5.89 24.57
N THR A 163 -5.49 6.69 24.80
CA THR A 163 -5.37 8.14 25.11
C THR A 163 -5.39 8.53 26.59
N THR A 164 -4.69 7.82 27.48
CA THR A 164 -4.43 8.34 28.83
C THR A 164 -2.92 8.47 29.11
N LEU A 165 -2.36 9.66 28.82
CA LEU A 165 -1.33 10.20 29.70
C LEU A 165 -2.01 10.40 31.06
N ASP A 166 -1.49 9.83 32.15
CA ASP A 166 -2.17 10.03 33.43
C ASP A 166 -2.11 11.51 33.84
N ASP A 167 -3.24 12.04 34.32
CA ASP A 167 -3.36 13.43 34.78
C ASP A 167 -2.36 13.74 35.91
N ALA A 168 -1.84 12.70 36.58
CA ALA A 168 -0.83 12.80 37.62
C ALA A 168 0.52 13.31 37.09
N THR A 169 0.95 12.87 35.92
CA THR A 169 2.22 13.29 35.31
C THR A 169 2.16 14.76 34.86
N LEU A 170 1.03 15.19 34.29
CA LEU A 170 0.85 16.59 33.88
C LEU A 170 0.74 17.53 35.09
N THR A 171 0.09 17.05 36.17
CA THR A 171 -0.01 17.77 37.45
C THR A 171 1.35 17.92 38.13
N ALA A 172 2.20 16.88 38.10
CA ALA A 172 3.55 16.94 38.66
C ALA A 172 4.44 17.94 37.90
N LEU A 173 4.40 17.92 36.56
CA LEU A 173 5.14 18.86 35.72
C LEU A 173 4.68 20.32 35.93
N GLN A 174 3.38 20.56 36.05
CA GLN A 174 2.84 21.88 36.39
C GLN A 174 3.36 22.34 37.76
N GLY A 175 3.41 21.45 38.76
CA GLY A 175 3.95 21.78 40.08
C GLY A 175 5.42 22.21 40.07
N GLU A 176 6.25 21.61 39.21
CA GLU A 176 7.65 22.03 39.04
C GLU A 176 7.79 23.39 38.36
N ILE A 177 6.96 23.65 37.33
CA ILE A 177 6.90 24.95 36.64
C ILE A 177 6.52 26.05 37.63
N ASP A 178 5.51 25.81 38.47
CA ASP A 178 5.04 26.77 39.47
C ASP A 178 6.12 27.05 40.53
N ALA A 179 6.80 26.00 41.01
CA ALA A 179 7.87 26.12 42.00
C ALA A 179 9.07 26.94 41.46
N ILE A 180 9.49 26.71 40.22
CA ILE A 180 10.59 27.47 39.60
C ILE A 180 10.18 28.93 39.33
N THR A 181 8.94 29.14 38.88
CA THR A 181 8.39 30.49 38.64
C THR A 181 8.36 31.30 39.93
N GLN A 182 7.90 30.69 41.03
CA GLN A 182 7.88 31.34 42.33
C GLN A 182 9.28 31.67 42.83
N LYS A 183 10.23 30.74 42.68
CA LYS A 183 11.63 30.96 43.08
C LYS A 183 12.31 32.10 42.31
N ILE A 184 12.03 32.24 41.01
CA ILE A 184 12.52 33.38 40.21
C ILE A 184 11.92 34.69 40.75
N THR A 185 10.61 34.70 41.01
CA THR A 185 9.90 35.87 41.53
C THR A 185 10.45 36.31 42.89
N ASP A 186 10.70 35.37 43.80
CA ASP A 186 11.26 35.66 45.12
C ASP A 186 12.69 36.24 45.02
N LEU A 187 13.52 35.69 44.13
CA LEU A 187 14.89 36.18 43.89
C LEU A 187 14.91 37.56 43.23
N GLU A 188 13.98 37.84 42.31
CA GLU A 188 13.81 39.16 41.69
C GLU A 188 13.34 40.21 42.71
N ASN A 189 12.39 39.84 43.58
CA ASN A 189 11.87 40.71 44.65
C ASN A 189 12.88 40.95 45.77
N ALA A 190 13.78 40.00 46.06
CA ALA A 190 14.83 40.16 47.06
C ALA A 190 15.90 41.20 46.64
N GLY A 191 15.93 41.64 45.39
CA GLY A 191 16.75 42.76 44.87
C GLY A 191 18.27 42.54 44.83
N ASN A 192 18.77 41.49 45.48
CA ASN A 192 20.20 41.26 45.74
C ASN A 192 20.67 39.86 45.27
N ALA A 193 19.93 39.20 44.39
CA ALA A 193 20.34 37.90 43.86
C ALA A 193 21.69 38.02 43.12
N PRO A 194 22.67 37.13 43.36
CA PRO A 194 23.96 37.18 42.70
C PRO A 194 23.81 37.23 41.17
N ALA A 195 24.59 38.10 40.52
CA ALA A 195 24.58 38.22 39.07
C ALA A 195 24.94 36.87 38.44
N GLY A 196 24.00 36.30 37.68
CA GLY A 196 24.13 34.97 37.07
C GLY A 196 23.23 33.88 37.67
N THR A 197 22.52 34.13 38.78
CA THR A 197 21.62 33.12 39.38
C THR A 197 20.25 33.01 38.69
N ILE A 198 19.68 34.14 38.23
CA ILE A 198 18.34 34.19 37.61
C ILE A 198 18.31 33.71 36.15
N PRO A 199 19.28 34.07 35.27
CA PRO A 199 19.23 33.68 33.86
C PRO A 199 19.14 32.15 33.62
N PRO A 200 19.90 31.29 34.32
CA PRO A 200 19.78 29.84 34.17
C PRO A 200 18.38 29.31 34.55
N LEU A 201 17.77 29.86 35.60
CA LEU A 201 16.42 29.46 36.03
C LEU A 201 15.36 29.82 34.99
N LYS A 202 15.48 30.97 34.33
CA LYS A 202 14.58 31.36 33.22
C LYS A 202 14.72 30.41 32.02
N THR A 203 15.95 30.02 31.67
CA THR A 203 16.18 29.01 30.62
C THR A 203 15.55 27.67 30.96
N SER A 204 15.71 27.18 32.19
CA SER A 204 15.07 25.93 32.65
C SER A 204 13.54 26.02 32.65
N LEU A 205 12.98 27.16 33.06
CA LEU A 205 11.53 27.38 33.06
C LEU A 205 10.94 27.32 31.64
N GLU A 206 11.59 27.95 30.66
CA GLU A 206 11.13 27.93 29.27
C GLU A 206 11.26 26.53 28.64
N ALA A 207 12.28 25.76 29.01
CA ALA A 207 12.40 24.36 28.60
C ALA A 207 11.22 23.52 29.13
N LEU A 208 10.86 23.67 30.42
CA LEU A 208 9.75 22.93 31.02
C LEU A 208 8.39 23.32 30.42
N LYS A 209 8.15 24.62 30.16
CA LYS A 209 6.93 25.07 29.47
C LYS A 209 6.85 24.54 28.04
N THR A 210 7.97 24.48 27.33
CA THR A 210 8.04 23.90 25.98
C THR A 210 7.71 22.41 26.02
N THR A 211 8.25 21.67 26.99
CA THR A 211 7.92 20.26 27.23
C THR A 211 6.44 20.08 27.57
N GLN A 212 5.87 20.92 28.45
CA GLN A 212 4.46 20.87 28.79
C GLN A 212 3.55 21.16 27.59
N ALA A 213 3.89 22.16 26.76
CA ALA A 213 3.16 22.51 25.55
C ALA A 213 3.22 21.40 24.49
N ALA A 214 4.34 20.70 24.37
CA ALA A 214 4.47 19.54 23.50
C ALA A 214 3.58 18.38 23.96
N LEU A 215 3.48 18.17 25.29
CA LEU A 215 2.64 17.15 25.91
C LEU A 215 1.13 17.47 25.83
N THR A 216 0.73 18.74 25.80
CA THR A 216 -0.69 19.17 25.72
C THR A 216 -1.22 19.41 24.30
N ASN A 217 -0.37 19.80 23.35
CA ASN A 217 -0.78 20.10 21.96
C ASN A 217 -0.64 18.93 20.97
N GLY A 218 -0.29 17.72 21.44
CA GLY A 218 -0.30 16.51 20.60
C GLY A 218 0.62 16.55 19.38
N ALA A 219 1.82 17.13 19.50
CA ALA A 219 2.84 17.16 18.44
C ALA A 219 4.19 16.63 18.98
N PRO A 220 5.07 16.05 18.14
CA PRO A 220 5.09 14.61 17.85
C PRO A 220 6.49 14.03 18.10
N GLY A 221 6.93 14.03 19.36
CA GLY A 221 8.18 13.35 19.72
C GLY A 221 8.46 13.40 21.21
N LEU A 222 8.29 12.29 21.93
CA LEU A 222 9.40 11.67 22.66
C LEU A 222 9.04 10.45 23.53
N THR A 223 7.78 10.16 23.88
CA THR A 223 7.58 9.35 25.10
C THR A 223 7.05 7.93 24.95
N THR A 224 6.50 7.43 23.83
CA THR A 224 6.01 6.01 23.81
C THR A 224 6.05 5.25 22.47
N GLU A 225 6.94 5.67 21.57
CA GLU A 225 7.88 4.70 20.95
C GLU A 225 8.58 3.84 22.02
N LEU A 226 8.76 4.35 23.23
CA LEU A 226 9.51 3.67 24.30
C LEU A 226 8.84 2.50 25.02
N ARG A 227 7.60 2.05 24.71
CA ARG A 227 7.07 0.86 25.41
C ARG A 227 6.26 -0.17 24.65
N LYS A 228 5.77 0.09 23.43
CA LYS A 228 5.06 -0.95 22.66
C LYS A 228 5.56 -1.14 21.24
N ILE A 229 6.20 -0.12 20.68
CA ILE A 229 6.93 -0.26 19.43
C ILE A 229 8.27 -1.00 19.66
N THR A 230 8.85 -0.86 20.86
CA THR A 230 10.09 -1.54 21.33
C THR A 230 10.07 -3.07 21.33
N VAL A 231 8.93 -3.74 21.08
CA VAL A 231 8.90 -5.23 21.02
C VAL A 231 8.20 -5.78 19.78
N SER A 232 7.47 -4.97 18.98
CA SER A 232 6.61 -5.49 17.91
C SER A 232 7.00 -5.04 16.48
N GLU A 233 7.50 -3.83 16.27
CA GLU A 233 7.82 -3.35 14.90
C GLU A 233 9.22 -3.77 14.42
N GLU A 234 10.19 -3.98 15.31
CA GLU A 234 11.45 -4.63 14.91
C GLU A 234 11.20 -6.07 14.46
N THR A 235 10.29 -6.81 15.12
CA THR A 235 9.93 -8.17 14.70
C THR A 235 9.05 -8.20 13.45
N LYS A 236 8.18 -7.20 13.24
CA LYS A 236 7.32 -7.13 12.05
C LYS A 236 8.06 -6.60 10.83
N THR A 237 8.95 -5.63 10.99
CA THR A 237 9.85 -5.14 9.94
C THR A 237 10.92 -6.17 9.60
N MET A 238 11.47 -6.92 10.58
CA MET A 238 12.32 -8.07 10.26
C MET A 238 11.54 -9.22 9.63
N ALA A 239 10.28 -9.48 10.03
CA ALA A 239 9.45 -10.52 9.40
C ALA A 239 9.04 -10.13 7.98
N LEU A 240 8.62 -8.87 7.74
CA LEU A 240 8.34 -8.30 6.42
C LEU A 240 9.60 -8.23 5.57
N GLN A 241 10.77 -7.87 6.13
CA GLN A 241 12.06 -7.89 5.41
C GLN A 241 12.52 -9.33 5.13
N THR A 242 12.22 -10.28 6.01
CA THR A 242 12.50 -11.72 5.83
C THR A 242 11.56 -12.31 4.78
N GLU A 243 10.30 -11.91 4.73
CA GLU A 243 9.33 -12.35 3.74
C GLU A 243 9.54 -11.64 2.39
N LEU A 244 9.90 -10.36 2.38
CA LEU A 244 10.39 -9.58 1.24
C LEU A 244 11.63 -10.23 0.61
N ASN A 245 12.56 -10.73 1.43
CA ASN A 245 13.73 -11.48 0.94
C ASN A 245 13.36 -12.88 0.40
N LYS A 246 12.20 -13.44 0.74
CA LYS A 246 11.68 -14.71 0.20
C LYS A 246 10.85 -14.54 -1.08
N LEU A 247 10.32 -13.35 -1.38
CA LEU A 247 9.24 -13.13 -2.35
C LEU A 247 9.62 -12.46 -3.69
N ILE A 248 10.90 -12.32 -4.04
CA ILE A 248 11.25 -11.92 -5.41
C ILE A 248 11.18 -13.20 -6.30
N PRO A 249 10.22 -13.36 -7.25
CA PRO A 249 9.53 -12.31 -8.02
C PRO A 249 7.99 -12.50 -8.15
N ASN A 250 7.20 -11.65 -7.50
CA ASN A 250 5.88 -11.29 -8.03
C ASN A 250 5.68 -9.77 -7.94
N TYR A 251 5.91 -9.11 -9.07
CA TYR A 251 5.89 -7.65 -9.18
C TYR A 251 4.49 -7.05 -8.94
N THR A 252 3.42 -7.84 -9.12
CA THR A 252 2.03 -7.43 -8.83
C THR A 252 1.83 -7.12 -7.35
N THR A 253 2.40 -7.93 -6.46
CA THR A 253 2.30 -7.74 -5.00
C THR A 253 3.00 -6.46 -4.54
N ILE A 254 4.11 -6.07 -5.19
CA ILE A 254 4.85 -4.84 -4.86
C ILE A 254 3.97 -3.60 -5.11
N ILE A 255 3.26 -3.56 -6.25
CA ILE A 255 2.37 -2.45 -6.58
C ILE A 255 1.17 -2.39 -5.62
N THR A 256 0.58 -3.54 -5.29
CA THR A 256 -0.49 -3.61 -4.29
C THR A 256 -0.04 -3.04 -2.94
N LEU A 257 1.15 -3.44 -2.45
CA LEU A 257 1.68 -2.96 -1.17
C LEU A 257 2.00 -1.46 -1.16
N ILE A 258 2.50 -0.92 -2.27
CA ILE A 258 2.76 0.53 -2.40
C ILE A 258 1.43 1.30 -2.37
N ASN A 259 0.39 0.79 -3.06
CA ASN A 259 -0.96 1.37 -2.99
C ASN A 259 -1.59 1.25 -1.60
N GLU A 260 -1.17 0.27 -0.80
CA GLU A 260 -1.53 0.09 0.62
C GLU A 260 -0.67 0.94 1.58
N GLY A 261 0.25 1.78 1.06
CA GLY A 261 1.04 2.73 1.84
C GLY A 261 2.49 2.30 2.13
N ALA A 262 2.98 1.23 1.51
CA ALA A 262 4.39 0.88 1.58
C ALA A 262 5.26 1.97 0.92
N ASP A 263 6.44 2.23 1.51
CA ASP A 263 7.40 3.18 0.94
C ASP A 263 7.88 2.69 -0.44
N VAL A 264 7.51 3.43 -1.49
CA VAL A 264 7.92 3.18 -2.88
C VAL A 264 9.44 3.16 -3.06
N ASN A 265 10.18 3.82 -2.16
CA ASN A 265 11.63 3.92 -2.15
C ASN A 265 12.32 2.92 -1.19
N ALA A 266 11.55 1.99 -0.61
CA ALA A 266 12.08 0.98 0.30
C ALA A 266 13.23 0.20 -0.34
N LYS A 267 14.23 -0.11 0.48
CA LYS A 267 15.48 -0.76 0.08
C LYS A 267 15.61 -2.12 0.72
N ASP A 268 16.00 -3.12 -0.07
CA ASP A 268 16.33 -4.45 0.46
C ASP A 268 17.72 -4.49 1.14
N ASN A 269 18.16 -5.68 1.56
CA ASN A 269 19.45 -5.89 2.21
C ASN A 269 20.70 -5.54 1.37
N LYS A 270 20.54 -5.32 0.06
CA LYS A 270 21.59 -4.85 -0.85
C LYS A 270 21.39 -3.38 -1.23
N SER A 271 20.52 -2.67 -0.52
CA SER A 271 20.07 -1.31 -0.80
C SER A 271 19.37 -1.16 -2.16
N ARG A 272 18.75 -2.22 -2.69
CA ARG A 272 18.04 -2.17 -3.98
C ARG A 272 16.58 -1.80 -3.76
N THR A 273 16.07 -0.90 -4.60
CA THR A 273 14.64 -0.53 -4.64
C THR A 273 13.85 -1.44 -5.57
N ALA A 274 12.51 -1.39 -5.46
CA ALA A 274 11.62 -2.05 -6.42
C ALA A 274 11.88 -1.60 -7.86
N LEU A 275 12.10 -0.28 -8.06
CA LEU A 275 12.41 0.29 -9.38
C LEU A 275 13.74 -0.25 -9.92
N PHE A 276 14.76 -0.39 -9.09
CA PHE A 276 16.03 -1.00 -9.48
C PHE A 276 15.84 -2.46 -9.96
N LEU A 277 15.10 -3.26 -9.18
CA LEU A 277 14.88 -4.68 -9.50
C LEU A 277 14.10 -4.84 -10.81
N ALA A 278 13.02 -4.08 -10.98
CA ALA A 278 12.22 -4.08 -12.20
C ALA A 278 13.04 -3.63 -13.42
N ALA A 279 13.87 -2.60 -13.27
CA ALA A 279 14.74 -2.10 -14.33
C ALA A 279 15.81 -3.13 -14.73
N ARG A 280 16.47 -3.78 -13.76
CA ARG A 280 17.46 -4.85 -14.00
C ARG A 280 16.86 -6.03 -14.75
N ASP A 281 15.65 -6.43 -14.37
CA ASP A 281 14.98 -7.64 -14.88
C ASP A 281 14.18 -7.38 -16.16
N GLY A 282 14.17 -6.16 -16.68
CA GLY A 282 13.52 -5.83 -17.96
C GLY A 282 12.00 -5.66 -17.88
N GLN A 283 11.44 -5.41 -16.69
CA GLN A 283 9.99 -5.41 -16.45
C GLN A 283 9.36 -4.03 -16.70
N ILE A 284 9.14 -3.69 -17.97
CA ILE A 284 8.64 -2.36 -18.38
C ILE A 284 7.29 -1.99 -17.77
N ALA A 285 6.34 -2.94 -17.67
CA ALA A 285 5.02 -2.67 -17.09
C ALA A 285 5.13 -2.24 -15.62
N THR A 286 5.98 -2.92 -14.84
CA THR A 286 6.26 -2.59 -13.45
C THR A 286 7.00 -1.26 -13.32
N VAL A 287 7.98 -1.01 -14.19
CA VAL A 287 8.69 0.28 -14.21
C VAL A 287 7.69 1.42 -14.43
N ASN A 288 6.83 1.33 -15.45
CA ASN A 288 5.83 2.37 -15.71
C ASN A 288 4.90 2.58 -14.52
N ALA A 289 4.38 1.51 -13.92
CA ALA A 289 3.52 1.60 -12.74
C ALA A 289 4.22 2.28 -11.55
N LEU A 290 5.51 1.98 -11.31
CA LEU A 290 6.28 2.61 -10.22
C LEU A 290 6.56 4.10 -10.50
N LEU A 291 6.77 4.48 -11.76
CA LEU A 291 7.03 5.86 -12.14
C LEU A 291 5.78 6.76 -12.02
N GLU A 292 4.58 6.17 -11.96
CA GLU A 292 3.32 6.89 -11.72
C GLU A 292 3.07 7.19 -10.23
N VAL A 293 3.80 6.56 -9.31
CA VAL A 293 3.61 6.72 -7.86
C VAL A 293 4.20 8.04 -7.37
N SER A 294 3.41 8.82 -6.62
CA SER A 294 3.88 10.07 -6.02
C SER A 294 5.05 9.85 -5.05
N GLY A 295 6.10 10.68 -5.15
CA GLY A 295 7.27 10.58 -4.28
C GLY A 295 8.31 9.54 -4.69
N ILE A 296 8.16 8.89 -5.86
CA ILE A 296 9.19 8.01 -6.42
C ILE A 296 10.53 8.75 -6.60
N ASN A 297 11.63 8.16 -6.13
CA ASN A 297 12.98 8.66 -6.34
C ASN A 297 13.77 7.74 -7.29
N VAL A 298 13.92 8.21 -8.54
CA VAL A 298 14.60 7.48 -9.62
C VAL A 298 16.13 7.41 -9.49
N ASN A 299 16.70 8.20 -8.57
CA ASN A 299 18.15 8.38 -8.44
C ASN A 299 18.78 7.56 -7.30
N ILE A 300 18.02 6.66 -6.66
CA ILE A 300 18.53 5.87 -5.54
C ILE A 300 19.62 4.90 -6.00
N GLN A 301 20.73 4.92 -5.28
CA GLN A 301 21.87 4.03 -5.46
C GLN A 301 21.87 2.89 -4.44
N ASN A 302 22.21 1.69 -4.90
CA ASN A 302 22.38 0.51 -4.05
C ASN A 302 23.80 0.43 -3.41
N ASN A 303 24.14 -0.67 -2.73
CA ASN A 303 25.44 -0.82 -2.04
C ASN A 303 26.68 -0.81 -2.97
N ILE A 304 26.48 -0.89 -4.29
CA ILE A 304 27.55 -0.76 -5.31
C ILE A 304 27.35 0.50 -6.16
N ASN A 305 26.64 1.49 -5.61
CA ASN A 305 26.32 2.76 -6.23
C ASN A 305 25.48 2.67 -7.52
N SER A 306 24.84 1.53 -7.80
CA SER A 306 24.08 1.32 -9.04
C SER A 306 22.64 1.81 -8.90
N THR A 307 22.17 2.56 -9.89
CA THR A 307 20.79 3.08 -10.01
C THR A 307 19.93 2.22 -10.94
N ALA A 308 18.63 2.49 -10.99
CA ALA A 308 17.73 1.84 -11.96
C ALA A 308 18.15 2.11 -13.42
N LEU A 309 18.61 3.33 -13.74
CA LEU A 309 19.11 3.68 -15.08
C LEU A 309 20.37 2.89 -15.44
N ILE A 310 21.32 2.76 -14.50
CA ILE A 310 22.53 1.95 -14.69
C ILE A 310 22.17 0.48 -14.89
N ALA A 311 21.22 -0.05 -14.12
CA ALA A 311 20.75 -1.43 -14.26
C ALA A 311 20.08 -1.69 -15.61
N ALA A 312 19.23 -0.76 -16.07
CA ALA A 312 18.60 -0.84 -17.39
C ALA A 312 19.63 -0.78 -18.53
N ALA A 313 20.64 0.10 -18.41
CA ALA A 313 21.74 0.21 -19.37
C ALA A 313 22.64 -1.04 -19.38
N PHE A 314 22.95 -1.61 -18.21
CA PHE A 314 23.67 -2.88 -18.09
C PHE A 314 22.93 -4.05 -18.76
N GLY A 315 21.59 -4.05 -18.72
CA GLY A 315 20.77 -5.08 -19.36
C GLY A 315 20.42 -4.80 -20.83
N GLY A 316 20.76 -3.63 -21.38
CA GLY A 316 20.38 -3.22 -22.74
C GLY A 316 18.87 -2.94 -22.90
N HIS A 317 18.15 -2.68 -21.81
CA HIS A 317 16.69 -2.52 -21.78
C HIS A 317 16.27 -1.12 -22.26
N THR A 318 16.41 -0.88 -23.56
CA THR A 318 16.24 0.47 -24.17
C THR A 318 14.88 1.12 -23.86
N THR A 319 13.78 0.35 -23.82
CA THR A 319 12.45 0.89 -23.48
C THR A 319 12.37 1.40 -22.04
N ILE A 320 13.04 0.72 -21.10
CA ILE A 320 13.12 1.15 -19.70
C ILE A 320 14.04 2.36 -19.57
N VAL A 321 15.16 2.39 -20.30
CA VAL A 321 16.04 3.56 -20.37
C VAL A 321 15.24 4.78 -20.82
N ASN A 322 14.48 4.68 -21.92
CA ASN A 322 13.63 5.78 -22.39
C ASN A 322 12.58 6.21 -21.37
N ALA A 323 11.94 5.26 -20.68
CA ALA A 323 10.96 5.57 -19.63
C ALA A 323 11.59 6.35 -18.47
N LEU A 324 12.78 5.94 -18.01
CA LEU A 324 13.51 6.61 -16.94
C LEU A 324 14.03 8.01 -17.35
N LEU A 325 14.51 8.15 -18.60
CA LEU A 325 14.98 9.42 -19.15
C LEU A 325 13.86 10.46 -19.30
N ALA A 326 12.60 10.03 -19.40
CA ALA A 326 11.45 10.92 -19.46
C ALA A 326 11.06 11.52 -18.09
N VAL A 327 11.62 11.02 -16.98
CA VAL A 327 11.26 11.47 -15.62
C VAL A 327 12.00 12.76 -15.27
N SER A 328 11.25 13.79 -14.86
CA SER A 328 11.84 15.05 -14.39
C SER A 328 12.74 14.81 -13.17
N GLY A 329 13.95 15.38 -13.18
CA GLY A 329 14.92 15.25 -12.10
C GLY A 329 15.77 13.97 -12.13
N ILE A 330 15.69 13.16 -13.19
CA ILE A 330 16.64 12.05 -13.42
C ILE A 330 18.08 12.58 -13.51
N ASN A 331 19.00 11.96 -12.78
CA ASN A 331 20.44 12.23 -12.88
C ASN A 331 21.12 11.12 -13.68
N VAL A 332 21.39 11.41 -14.95
CA VAL A 332 21.97 10.45 -15.90
C VAL A 332 23.45 10.16 -15.69
N ASN A 333 24.14 11.01 -14.91
CA ASN A 333 25.59 10.95 -14.70
C ASN A 333 26.00 10.28 -13.38
N LEU A 334 25.04 9.70 -12.65
CA LEU A 334 25.35 8.94 -11.44
C LEU A 334 26.30 7.78 -11.74
N ARG A 335 27.20 7.54 -10.79
CA ARG A 335 28.34 6.64 -10.93
C ARG A 335 28.09 5.32 -10.20
N GLY A 336 28.21 4.21 -10.91
CA GLY A 336 27.99 2.86 -10.39
C GLY A 336 29.26 2.18 -9.93
N ALA A 337 29.26 0.84 -10.02
CA ALA A 337 30.43 0.03 -9.70
C ALA A 337 31.60 0.39 -10.62
N GLY A 338 32.79 0.63 -10.04
CA GLY A 338 33.97 1.03 -10.80
C GLY A 338 33.94 2.47 -11.32
N ASP A 339 33.02 3.29 -10.83
CA ASP A 339 32.78 4.67 -11.28
C ASP A 339 32.24 4.77 -12.73
N ASP A 340 31.68 3.66 -13.24
CA ASP A 340 31.03 3.61 -14.55
C ASP A 340 29.66 4.31 -14.52
N THR A 341 29.39 5.17 -15.50
CA THR A 341 28.06 5.75 -15.76
C THR A 341 27.17 4.77 -16.56
N ALA A 342 25.88 5.07 -16.71
CA ALA A 342 24.99 4.30 -17.58
C ALA A 342 25.54 4.20 -19.03
N LEU A 343 26.18 5.27 -19.53
CA LEU A 343 26.80 5.27 -20.86
C LEU A 343 27.98 4.30 -20.95
N HIS A 344 28.85 4.23 -19.92
CA HIS A 344 29.93 3.23 -19.88
C HIS A 344 29.39 1.80 -20.01
N PHE A 345 28.37 1.45 -19.22
CA PHE A 345 27.77 0.13 -19.29
C PHE A 345 27.17 -0.17 -20.66
N ALA A 346 26.40 0.77 -21.25
CA ALA A 346 25.84 0.59 -22.58
C ALA A 346 26.93 0.41 -23.65
N THR A 347 28.02 1.18 -23.59
CA THR A 347 29.15 1.07 -24.52
C THR A 347 29.95 -0.21 -24.35
N ARG A 348 30.16 -0.67 -23.12
CA ARG A 348 30.93 -1.90 -22.81
C ARG A 348 30.31 -3.15 -23.42
N PHE A 349 28.99 -3.18 -23.58
CA PHE A 349 28.27 -4.30 -24.17
C PHE A 349 27.76 -4.03 -25.60
N GLY A 350 28.02 -2.83 -26.15
CA GLY A 350 27.65 -2.48 -27.52
C GLY A 350 26.14 -2.32 -27.75
N TYR A 351 25.36 -1.90 -26.75
CA TYR A 351 23.91 -1.73 -26.89
C TYR A 351 23.55 -0.46 -27.67
N LYS A 352 23.69 -0.51 -29.00
CA LYS A 352 23.52 0.63 -29.92
C LYS A 352 22.30 1.52 -29.60
N ALA A 353 21.10 0.93 -29.53
CA ALA A 353 19.88 1.71 -29.28
C ALA A 353 19.85 2.37 -27.89
N THR A 354 20.44 1.73 -26.88
CA THR A 354 20.58 2.30 -25.53
C THR A 354 21.60 3.44 -25.51
N ILE A 355 22.71 3.28 -26.23
CA ILE A 355 23.74 4.31 -26.38
C ILE A 355 23.13 5.54 -27.06
N GLU A 356 22.44 5.35 -28.18
CA GLU A 356 21.74 6.44 -28.90
C GLU A 356 20.75 7.16 -27.99
N ALA A 357 19.92 6.44 -27.24
CA ALA A 357 18.97 7.04 -26.28
C ALA A 357 19.66 7.90 -25.21
N LEU A 358 20.78 7.44 -24.65
CA LEU A 358 21.54 8.19 -23.65
C LEU A 358 22.21 9.44 -24.24
N LEU A 359 22.67 9.37 -25.50
CA LEU A 359 23.32 10.48 -26.20
C LEU A 359 22.36 11.60 -26.63
N GLU A 360 21.05 11.37 -26.58
CA GLU A 360 20.04 12.41 -26.81
C GLU A 360 19.85 13.35 -25.61
N VAL A 361 20.36 12.97 -24.43
CA VAL A 361 20.30 13.81 -23.23
C VAL A 361 21.40 14.87 -23.29
N SER A 362 21.04 16.16 -23.20
CA SER A 362 22.00 17.28 -23.37
C SER A 362 23.12 17.30 -22.34
N ASP A 363 22.82 16.87 -21.11
CA ASP A 363 23.71 17.01 -19.96
C ASP A 363 24.52 15.73 -19.69
N ILE A 364 24.52 14.77 -20.62
CA ILE A 364 25.23 13.50 -20.45
C ILE A 364 26.75 13.70 -20.50
N GLU A 365 27.46 13.15 -19.51
CA GLU A 365 28.93 13.20 -19.44
C GLU A 365 29.57 12.17 -20.40
N VAL A 366 29.66 12.55 -21.67
CA VAL A 366 30.18 11.67 -22.75
C VAL A 366 31.66 11.28 -22.61
N ASN A 367 32.44 12.10 -21.88
CA ASN A 367 33.90 11.92 -21.68
C ASN A 367 34.24 11.54 -20.24
N ALA A 368 33.27 11.04 -19.49
CA ALA A 368 33.49 10.54 -18.14
C ALA A 368 34.58 9.45 -18.15
N ILE A 369 35.54 9.52 -17.22
CA ILE A 369 36.57 8.49 -17.03
C ILE A 369 36.21 7.71 -15.78
N ASN A 370 36.24 6.37 -15.85
CA ASN A 370 35.97 5.52 -14.70
C ASN A 370 37.22 5.29 -13.83
N SER A 371 37.03 4.76 -12.62
CA SER A 371 38.11 4.47 -11.68
C SER A 371 38.63 3.03 -11.79
N LEU A 372 37.91 2.15 -12.48
CA LEU A 372 38.25 0.74 -12.59
C LEU A 372 39.48 0.51 -13.49
N ASN A 373 39.51 1.18 -14.63
CA ASN A 373 40.54 1.00 -15.65
C ASN A 373 40.89 2.31 -16.39
N SER A 374 40.41 3.46 -15.90
CA SER A 374 40.69 4.78 -16.50
C SER A 374 40.22 4.90 -17.94
N LEU A 375 39.12 4.23 -18.28
CA LEU A 375 38.55 4.25 -19.63
C LEU A 375 37.37 5.21 -19.71
N THR A 376 37.22 5.80 -20.90
CA THR A 376 36.01 6.53 -21.32
C THR A 376 34.98 5.57 -21.95
N PRO A 377 33.73 6.01 -22.18
CA PRO A 377 32.78 5.23 -22.97
C PRO A 377 33.28 4.90 -24.39
N LEU A 378 34.00 5.83 -25.04
CA LEU A 378 34.57 5.57 -26.37
C LEU A 378 35.66 4.49 -26.33
N ASP A 379 36.48 4.47 -25.28
CA ASP A 379 37.49 3.42 -25.11
C ASP A 379 36.86 2.03 -24.98
N TYR A 380 35.73 1.91 -24.27
CA TYR A 380 35.01 0.63 -24.18
C TYR A 380 34.52 0.13 -25.55
N VAL A 381 34.01 1.02 -26.42
CA VAL A 381 33.58 0.64 -27.77
C VAL A 381 34.76 0.17 -28.62
N ASN A 382 35.93 0.80 -28.47
CA ASN A 382 37.14 0.39 -29.19
C ASN A 382 37.59 -1.04 -28.83
N LEU A 383 37.28 -1.52 -27.62
CA LEU A 383 37.57 -2.88 -27.15
C LEU A 383 36.57 -3.94 -27.67
N LEU A 384 35.46 -3.54 -28.29
CA LEU A 384 34.49 -4.48 -28.86
C LEU A 384 35.05 -5.17 -30.12
N PRO A 385 34.61 -6.40 -30.45
CA PRO A 385 34.92 -7.05 -31.71
C PRO A 385 34.49 -6.20 -32.91
N ASP A 386 35.28 -6.25 -33.99
CA ASP A 386 34.96 -5.51 -35.20
C ASP A 386 33.63 -5.97 -35.81
N SER A 387 32.73 -5.02 -36.03
CA SER A 387 31.39 -5.21 -36.57
C SER A 387 30.86 -3.89 -37.15
N ASP A 388 29.87 -3.96 -38.03
CA ASP A 388 29.21 -2.76 -38.56
C ASP A 388 28.53 -1.96 -37.44
N ASP A 389 27.97 -2.65 -36.45
CA ASP A 389 27.38 -2.02 -35.27
C ASP A 389 28.41 -1.23 -34.45
N LYS A 390 29.62 -1.76 -34.25
CA LYS A 390 30.72 -1.03 -33.59
C LYS A 390 31.04 0.27 -34.33
N ASN A 391 31.15 0.23 -35.65
CA ASN A 391 31.46 1.43 -36.45
C ASN A 391 30.35 2.49 -36.34
N ALA A 392 29.09 2.07 -36.39
CA ALA A 392 27.95 2.96 -36.21
C ALA A 392 27.92 3.59 -34.79
N ILE A 393 28.25 2.80 -33.76
CA ILE A 393 28.36 3.31 -32.38
C ILE A 393 29.49 4.34 -32.25
N ILE A 394 30.66 4.07 -32.85
CA ILE A 394 31.79 5.02 -32.86
C ILE A 394 31.39 6.33 -33.54
N GLU A 395 30.67 6.27 -34.66
CA GLU A 395 30.17 7.45 -35.36
C GLU A 395 29.19 8.25 -34.49
N ALA A 396 28.22 7.58 -33.86
CA ALA A 396 27.26 8.22 -32.96
C ALA A 396 27.96 8.92 -31.78
N LEU A 397 28.92 8.25 -31.15
CA LEU A 397 29.72 8.82 -30.05
C LEU A 397 30.52 10.04 -30.52
N ARG A 398 31.26 9.92 -31.63
CA ARG A 398 32.07 11.03 -32.16
C ARG A 398 31.25 12.25 -32.53
N SER A 399 30.02 12.06 -33.02
CA SER A 399 29.10 13.17 -33.32
C SER A 399 28.78 14.03 -32.10
N LYS A 400 28.92 13.48 -30.89
CA LYS A 400 28.68 14.15 -29.61
C LYS A 400 29.96 14.63 -28.93
N GLY A 401 31.10 14.63 -29.63
CA GLY A 401 32.38 15.14 -29.11
C GLY A 401 33.06 14.22 -28.09
N THR A 402 32.80 12.92 -28.16
CA THR A 402 33.48 11.93 -27.33
C THR A 402 34.95 11.81 -27.69
N LYS A 403 35.79 11.57 -26.70
CA LYS A 403 37.24 11.42 -26.79
C LYS A 403 37.67 10.13 -26.10
N THR A 404 38.75 9.51 -26.58
CA THR A 404 39.43 8.44 -25.84
C THR A 404 40.18 9.04 -24.66
N LYS A 405 40.61 8.20 -23.71
CA LYS A 405 41.51 8.65 -22.64
C LYS A 405 42.81 9.26 -23.19
N ALA A 406 43.39 8.66 -24.23
CA ALA A 406 44.59 9.15 -24.90
C ALA A 406 44.38 10.55 -25.51
N ASP A 407 43.24 10.77 -26.19
CA ASP A 407 42.89 12.09 -26.74
C ASP A 407 42.71 13.17 -25.65
N ILE A 408 42.29 12.78 -24.45
CA ILE A 408 42.14 13.67 -23.28
C ILE A 408 43.51 14.02 -22.69
N ASP A 409 44.41 13.05 -22.60
CA ASP A 409 45.77 13.23 -22.09
C ASP A 409 46.70 13.96 -23.07
N GLY A 410 46.33 14.01 -24.36
CA GLY A 410 47.11 14.62 -25.42
C GLY A 410 48.22 13.72 -25.99
N GLU A 411 48.02 12.40 -25.90
CA GLU A 411 48.95 11.36 -26.38
C GLU A 411 48.76 10.96 -27.85
#